data_AF-A0A9Q8T635-F1
#
_entry.id   AF-A0A9Q8T635-F1
#
_cell.length_a   1.000
_cell.length_b   1.000
_cell.length_c   1.000
_cell.angle_alpha   90.00
_cell.angle_beta   90.00
_cell.angle_gamma   90.00
#
_symmetry.space_group_name_H-M   'P 1'
#
loop_
_entity.id
_entity.type
_entity.pdbx_description
1 polymer ?
#
loop_
_entity_poly.entity_id
_entity_poly.type
_entity_poly.pdbx_seq_one_letter_code
_entity_poly.pdbx_strand_id
1 'polypeptide(L)'
;MCHHCFDNKRQDSAPPSMRSKDVARRRLEEAARLERERAEEDEEEEEKEEKRRLPNKTSVQAAPSHDGAPIFAAYQIHDDTPESDVTALRALRPSLGFVVYDTTETARPTRSAQLASALFDHTKTKRTKIRYGADRIEVITLPLSITLSLDQRAEAASWFLAERIMDRHFARRAFVIDRIKEDGDGDEDESAAMAS
;
A
#
# COMPACT_ATOMS: atom_id res chain seq x y z
N MET A 1 40.20 70.91 -9.29
CA MET A 1 38.77 71.24 -9.10
C MET A 1 38.07 71.12 -10.45
N CYS A 2 37.30 70.05 -10.66
CA CYS A 2 36.35 69.93 -11.77
C CYS A 2 35.08 69.29 -11.21
N HIS A 3 34.01 70.09 -11.22
CA HIS A 3 32.64 69.67 -10.99
C HIS A 3 32.20 68.81 -12.18
N HIS A 4 32.01 67.50 -11.97
CA HIS A 4 31.28 66.65 -12.90
C HIS A 4 29.95 66.27 -12.26
N CYS A 5 28.90 66.94 -12.75
CA CYS A 5 27.51 66.59 -12.53
C CYS A 5 27.25 65.21 -13.15
N PHE A 6 26.87 64.24 -12.31
CA PHE A 6 26.34 62.95 -12.76
C PHE A 6 24.90 63.16 -13.24
N ASP A 7 24.73 63.32 -14.56
CA ASP A 7 23.41 63.29 -15.22
C ASP A 7 22.84 61.87 -15.16
N ASN A 8 22.04 61.62 -14.14
CA ASN A 8 21.31 60.36 -13.95
C ASN A 8 20.05 60.39 -14.83
N LYS A 9 20.21 60.21 -16.14
CA LYS A 9 19.09 59.95 -17.06
C LYS A 9 18.57 58.54 -16.82
N ARG A 10 17.65 58.40 -15.86
CA ARG A 10 16.70 57.27 -15.84
C ARG A 10 15.91 57.32 -17.14
N GLN A 11 16.31 56.52 -18.12
CA GLN A 11 15.43 56.14 -19.21
C GLN A 11 14.40 55.19 -18.60
N ASP A 12 13.25 55.74 -18.23
CA ASP A 12 12.02 54.96 -18.08
C ASP A 12 11.66 54.42 -19.47
N SER A 13 12.29 53.31 -19.86
CA SER A 13 11.90 52.52 -21.01
C SER A 13 10.56 51.87 -20.70
N ALA A 14 9.49 52.64 -20.91
CA ALA A 14 8.13 52.12 -20.93
C ALA A 14 8.10 50.95 -21.94
N PRO A 15 7.53 49.79 -21.58
CA PRO A 15 7.46 48.66 -22.48
C PRO A 15 6.69 49.07 -23.75
N PRO A 16 7.05 48.54 -24.93
CA PRO A 16 6.35 48.84 -26.17
C PRO A 16 4.87 48.56 -25.95
N SER A 17 4.05 49.59 -26.14
CA SER A 17 2.59 49.49 -26.16
C SER A 17 2.20 48.46 -27.21
N MET A 18 1.96 47.22 -26.77
CA MET A 18 1.42 46.20 -27.64
C MET A 18 0.09 46.72 -28.16
N ARG A 19 -0.09 46.69 -29.48
CA ARG A 19 -1.38 47.03 -30.09
C ARG A 19 -2.45 46.19 -29.38
N SER A 20 -3.55 46.83 -29.01
CA SER A 20 -4.69 46.19 -28.32
C SER A 20 -5.14 44.87 -28.96
N LYS A 21 -4.94 44.72 -30.28
CA LYS A 21 -5.17 43.49 -31.04
C LYS A 21 -4.25 42.33 -30.64
N ASP A 22 -2.97 42.57 -30.37
CA ASP A 22 -2.00 41.53 -29.97
C ASP A 22 -2.24 41.06 -28.53
N VAL A 23 -2.66 41.98 -27.66
CA VAL A 23 -3.07 41.65 -26.28
C VAL A 23 -4.33 40.77 -26.29
N ALA A 24 -5.30 41.09 -27.14
CA ALA A 24 -6.52 40.29 -27.29
C ALA A 24 -6.21 38.89 -27.82
N ARG A 25 -5.33 38.77 -28.84
CA ARG A 25 -4.90 37.46 -29.37
C ARG A 25 -4.20 36.61 -28.31
N ARG A 26 -3.24 37.17 -27.58
CA ARG A 26 -2.52 36.44 -26.52
C ARG A 26 -3.46 35.96 -25.41
N ARG A 27 -4.43 36.77 -24.99
CA ARG A 27 -5.44 36.36 -24.00
C ARG A 27 -6.30 35.19 -24.48
N LEU A 28 -6.64 35.16 -25.77
CA LEU A 28 -7.45 34.11 -26.36
C LEU A 28 -6.67 32.79 -26.47
N GLU A 29 -5.38 32.86 -26.84
CA GLU A 29 -4.47 31.71 -26.85
C GLU A 29 -4.22 31.16 -25.43
N GLU A 30 -4.04 32.04 -24.44
CA GLU A 30 -3.85 31.66 -23.04
C GLU A 30 -5.11 31.01 -22.44
N ALA A 31 -6.29 31.54 -22.76
CA ALA A 31 -7.57 30.95 -22.37
C ALA A 31 -7.76 29.55 -22.99
N ALA A 32 -7.45 29.38 -24.28
CA ALA A 32 -7.53 28.08 -24.95
C ALA A 32 -6.53 27.06 -24.38
N ARG A 33 -5.34 27.50 -23.94
CA ARG A 33 -4.37 26.63 -23.27
C ARG A 33 -4.87 26.17 -21.91
N LEU A 34 -5.39 27.11 -21.10
CA LEU A 34 -5.98 26.81 -19.79
C LEU A 34 -7.19 25.89 -19.90
N GLU A 35 -8.00 26.04 -20.95
CA GLU A 35 -9.15 25.17 -21.21
C GLU A 35 -8.70 23.75 -21.58
N ARG A 36 -7.64 23.60 -22.40
CA ARG A 36 -7.05 22.29 -22.69
C ARG A 36 -6.43 21.66 -21.45
N GLU A 37 -5.68 22.42 -20.65
CA GLU A 37 -5.06 21.94 -19.41
C GLU A 37 -6.13 21.47 -18.41
N ARG A 38 -7.23 22.21 -18.25
CA ARG A 38 -8.37 21.78 -17.44
C ARG A 38 -9.03 20.51 -17.99
N ALA A 39 -9.24 20.42 -19.30
CA ALA A 39 -9.85 19.24 -19.91
C ALA A 39 -8.97 17.98 -19.72
N GLU A 40 -7.65 18.12 -19.83
CA GLU A 40 -6.69 17.04 -19.55
C GLU A 40 -6.70 16.65 -18.05
N GLU A 41 -6.79 17.62 -17.14
CA GLU A 41 -6.96 17.36 -15.70
C GLU A 41 -8.28 16.63 -15.39
N ASP A 42 -9.39 17.04 -16.02
CA ASP A 42 -10.71 16.44 -15.85
C ASP A 42 -10.73 14.99 -16.41
N GLU A 43 -10.13 14.74 -17.57
CA GLU A 43 -9.98 13.39 -18.15
C GLU A 43 -9.12 12.49 -17.26
N GLU A 44 -8.01 13.00 -16.71
CA GLU A 44 -7.18 12.27 -15.75
C GLU A 44 -7.93 11.96 -14.43
N GLU A 45 -8.77 12.87 -13.96
CA GLU A 45 -9.61 12.63 -12.77
C GLU A 45 -10.69 11.58 -13.04
N GLU A 46 -11.36 11.62 -14.19
CA GLU A 46 -12.34 10.62 -14.60
C GLU A 46 -11.72 9.23 -14.73
N GLU A 47 -10.55 9.10 -15.36
CA GLU A 47 -9.85 7.81 -15.49
C GLU A 47 -9.42 7.26 -14.11
N LYS A 48 -8.98 8.14 -13.20
CA LYS A 48 -8.68 7.78 -11.81
C LYS A 48 -9.94 7.36 -11.05
N GLU A 49 -11.08 7.98 -11.30
CA GLU A 49 -12.35 7.62 -10.67
C GLU A 49 -12.90 6.29 -11.21
N GLU A 50 -12.81 6.05 -12.51
CA GLU A 50 -13.25 4.80 -13.14
C GLU A 50 -12.42 3.61 -12.62
N LYS A 51 -11.10 3.76 -12.50
CA LYS A 51 -10.24 2.75 -11.86
C LYS A 51 -10.63 2.47 -10.40
N ARG A 52 -11.17 3.45 -9.66
CA ARG A 52 -11.70 3.24 -8.29
C ARG A 52 -13.01 2.47 -8.27
N ARG A 53 -13.77 2.44 -9.37
CA ARG A 53 -15.06 1.73 -9.49
C ARG A 53 -14.91 0.26 -9.86
N LEU A 54 -13.73 -0.17 -10.33
CA LEU A 54 -13.49 -1.57 -10.65
C LEU A 54 -13.52 -2.43 -9.38
N PRO A 55 -14.16 -3.61 -9.44
CA PRO A 55 -14.11 -4.57 -8.34
C PRO A 55 -12.65 -4.98 -8.11
N ASN A 56 -12.35 -5.22 -6.83
CA ASN A 56 -10.99 -5.50 -6.39
C ASN A 56 -10.95 -6.86 -5.71
N LYS A 57 -9.93 -7.65 -6.04
CA LYS A 57 -9.65 -8.94 -5.43
C LYS A 57 -8.37 -8.93 -4.60
N THR A 58 -8.28 -9.87 -3.68
CA THR A 58 -7.10 -10.10 -2.86
C THR A 58 -6.15 -11.03 -3.59
N SER A 59 -4.90 -10.61 -3.77
CA SER A 59 -3.83 -11.42 -4.36
C SER A 59 -2.81 -11.78 -3.29
N VAL A 60 -2.41 -13.05 -3.25
CA VAL A 60 -1.40 -13.58 -2.34
C VAL A 60 -0.21 -14.10 -3.13
N GLN A 61 0.99 -13.65 -2.80
CA GLN A 61 2.21 -14.08 -3.46
C GLN A 61 3.37 -14.28 -2.50
N ALA A 62 4.28 -15.17 -2.86
CA ALA A 62 5.56 -15.28 -2.17
C ALA A 62 6.30 -13.93 -2.18
N ALA A 63 6.88 -13.57 -1.04
CA ALA A 63 7.68 -12.38 -0.88
C ALA A 63 9.16 -12.74 -0.65
N PRO A 64 10.09 -11.85 -1.06
CA PRO A 64 11.51 -12.05 -0.79
C PRO A 64 11.75 -12.22 0.70
N SER A 65 12.41 -13.31 1.06
CA SER A 65 12.88 -13.61 2.40
C SER A 65 14.37 -13.31 2.50
N HIS A 66 14.81 -12.71 3.61
CA HIS A 66 16.22 -12.47 3.88
C HIS A 66 16.88 -13.61 4.68
N ASP A 67 16.09 -14.30 5.51
CA ASP A 67 16.52 -15.33 6.47
C ASP A 67 16.24 -16.76 5.99
N GLY A 68 15.61 -16.91 4.82
CA GLY A 68 15.18 -18.19 4.26
C GLY A 68 13.81 -18.66 4.76
N ALA A 69 13.20 -17.98 5.73
CA ALA A 69 11.84 -18.28 6.16
C ALA A 69 10.84 -17.90 5.06
N PRO A 70 9.90 -18.78 4.66
CA PRO A 70 8.88 -18.45 3.66
C PRO A 70 8.04 -17.24 4.08
N ILE A 71 7.82 -16.30 3.15
CA ILE A 71 7.00 -15.09 3.38
C ILE A 71 5.93 -15.01 2.31
N PHE A 72 4.70 -14.66 2.72
CA PHE A 72 3.56 -14.46 1.84
C PHE A 72 2.98 -13.06 2.02
N ALA A 73 2.90 -12.30 0.94
CA ALA A 73 2.31 -10.97 0.91
C ALA A 73 0.89 -11.03 0.30
N ALA A 74 -0.10 -10.61 1.06
CA ALA A 74 -1.47 -10.37 0.62
C ALA A 74 -1.73 -8.88 0.41
N TYR A 75 -2.30 -8.51 -0.74
CA TYR A 75 -2.61 -7.13 -1.10
C TYR A 75 -3.74 -7.07 -2.13
N GLN A 76 -4.33 -5.90 -2.30
CA GLN A 76 -5.42 -5.68 -3.23
C GLN A 76 -4.89 -5.46 -4.66
N ILE A 77 -5.53 -6.07 -5.65
CA ILE A 77 -5.33 -5.82 -7.07
C ILE A 77 -6.70 -5.64 -7.75
N HIS A 78 -6.70 -5.05 -8.95
CA HIS A 78 -7.91 -4.95 -9.76
C HIS A 78 -8.27 -6.31 -10.37
N ASP A 79 -9.57 -6.57 -10.55
CA ASP A 79 -10.04 -7.86 -11.08
C ASP A 79 -9.58 -8.16 -12.52
N ASP A 80 -9.37 -7.10 -13.31
CA ASP A 80 -8.87 -7.14 -14.69
C ASP A 80 -7.37 -7.43 -14.80
N THR A 81 -6.64 -7.41 -13.67
CA THR A 81 -5.21 -7.64 -13.66
C THR A 81 -4.93 -9.12 -14.00
N PRO A 82 -4.17 -9.40 -15.06
CA PRO A 82 -3.91 -10.76 -15.51
C PRO A 82 -3.04 -11.50 -14.48
N GLU A 83 -3.53 -12.63 -13.98
CA GLU A 83 -2.82 -13.41 -12.96
C GLU A 83 -1.63 -14.21 -13.51
N SER A 84 -1.54 -14.35 -14.84
CA SER A 84 -0.50 -15.12 -15.51
C SER A 84 0.89 -14.49 -15.41
N ASP A 85 0.98 -13.17 -15.21
CA ASP A 85 2.26 -12.47 -15.09
C ASP A 85 2.58 -12.14 -13.63
N VAL A 86 3.28 -13.07 -12.99
CA VAL A 86 3.75 -12.92 -11.60
C VAL A 86 4.68 -11.71 -11.44
N THR A 87 5.40 -11.30 -12.48
CA THR A 87 6.32 -10.16 -12.42
C THR A 87 5.55 -8.85 -12.40
N ALA A 88 4.57 -8.72 -13.30
CA ALA A 88 3.65 -7.56 -13.30
C ALA A 88 2.89 -7.46 -11.98
N LEU A 89 2.35 -8.58 -11.48
CA LEU A 89 1.67 -8.58 -10.20
C LEU A 89 2.59 -8.12 -9.06
N ARG A 90 3.84 -8.61 -9.02
CA ARG A 90 4.81 -8.19 -8.01
C ARG A 90 5.10 -6.69 -8.06
N ALA A 91 5.09 -6.08 -9.24
CA ALA A 91 5.27 -4.63 -9.39
C ALA A 91 4.11 -3.83 -8.79
N LEU A 92 2.92 -4.41 -8.72
CA LEU A 92 1.73 -3.81 -8.07
C LEU A 92 1.74 -3.93 -6.55
N ARG A 93 2.67 -4.69 -5.97
CA ARG A 93 2.76 -4.88 -4.52
C ARG A 93 3.01 -3.53 -3.83
N PRO A 94 2.11 -3.06 -2.93
CA PRO A 94 2.30 -1.83 -2.17
C PRO A 94 3.61 -1.87 -1.39
N SER A 95 4.41 -0.80 -1.36
CA SER A 95 5.76 -0.81 -0.77
C SER A 95 5.79 -1.04 0.75
N LEU A 96 4.76 -0.60 1.46
CA LEU A 96 4.61 -0.70 2.91
C LEU A 96 3.53 -1.73 3.29
N GLY A 97 3.76 -2.45 4.39
CA GLY A 97 2.82 -3.46 4.89
C GLY A 97 2.95 -3.76 6.37
N PHE A 98 1.97 -4.50 6.89
CA PHE A 98 2.02 -5.09 8.21
C PHE A 98 2.76 -6.43 8.14
N VAL A 99 3.56 -6.74 9.15
CA VAL A 99 4.28 -8.02 9.23
C VAL A 99 3.67 -8.86 10.34
N VAL A 100 3.43 -10.14 10.06
CA VAL A 100 2.84 -11.10 10.98
C VAL A 100 3.68 -12.36 10.97
N TYR A 101 4.02 -12.88 12.14
CA TYR A 101 4.71 -14.16 12.26
C TYR A 101 3.69 -15.23 12.62
N ASP A 102 3.60 -16.25 11.77
CA ASP A 102 2.92 -17.51 12.11
C ASP A 102 3.90 -18.37 12.91
N THR A 103 3.82 -18.25 14.24
CA THR A 103 4.69 -18.97 15.18
C THR A 103 4.11 -20.28 15.68
N THR A 104 3.02 -20.74 15.07
CA THR A 104 2.41 -22.03 15.40
C THR A 104 3.38 -23.17 15.08
N GLU A 105 3.39 -24.24 15.87
CA GLU A 105 4.26 -25.39 15.60
C GLU A 105 3.93 -26.05 14.25
N THR A 106 2.67 -25.91 13.82
CA THR A 106 2.14 -26.39 12.54
C THR A 106 2.27 -25.36 11.41
N ALA A 107 2.98 -24.25 11.62
CA ALA A 107 3.19 -23.23 10.59
C ALA A 107 3.83 -23.85 9.34
N ARG A 108 3.15 -23.70 8.21
CA ARG A 108 3.56 -24.24 6.90
C ARG A 108 3.27 -23.21 5.81
N PRO A 109 3.99 -23.21 4.69
CA PRO A 109 3.83 -22.21 3.64
C PRO A 109 2.37 -22.02 3.16
N THR A 110 1.65 -23.12 2.91
CA THR A 110 0.25 -23.08 2.47
C THR A 110 -0.67 -22.41 3.51
N ARG A 111 -0.49 -22.73 4.80
CA ARG A 111 -1.25 -22.14 5.91
C ARG A 111 -0.95 -20.64 6.02
N SER A 112 0.32 -20.26 5.96
CA SER A 112 0.72 -18.85 6.05
C SER A 112 0.20 -18.02 4.87
N ALA A 113 0.10 -18.59 3.67
CA ALA A 113 -0.54 -17.95 2.52
C ALA A 113 -2.04 -17.73 2.74
N GLN A 114 -2.76 -18.74 3.22
CA GLN A 114 -4.18 -18.62 3.59
C GLN A 114 -4.39 -17.58 4.68
N LEU A 115 -3.51 -17.60 5.70
CA LEU A 115 -3.53 -16.65 6.79
C LEU A 115 -3.32 -15.21 6.29
N ALA A 116 -2.41 -15.00 5.33
CA ALA A 116 -2.19 -13.70 4.74
C ALA A 116 -3.47 -13.16 4.07
N SER A 117 -4.16 -13.99 3.28
CA SER A 117 -5.44 -13.62 2.66
C SER A 117 -6.50 -13.31 3.71
N ALA A 118 -6.72 -14.22 4.66
CA ALA A 118 -7.76 -14.07 5.67
C ALA A 118 -7.55 -12.83 6.54
N LEU A 119 -6.31 -12.58 6.98
CA LEU A 119 -5.96 -11.35 7.71
C LEU A 119 -6.18 -10.12 6.84
N PHE A 120 -5.84 -10.16 5.56
CA PHE A 120 -6.01 -9.03 4.66
C PHE A 120 -7.49 -8.65 4.54
N ASP A 121 -8.35 -9.63 4.28
CA ASP A 121 -9.78 -9.47 4.08
C ASP A 121 -10.48 -9.03 5.38
N HIS A 122 -10.22 -9.71 6.49
CA HIS A 122 -10.87 -9.43 7.77
C HIS A 122 -10.42 -8.11 8.41
N THR A 123 -9.23 -7.61 8.07
CA THR A 123 -8.74 -6.32 8.59
C THR A 123 -8.99 -5.15 7.66
N LYS A 124 -9.54 -5.37 6.45
CA LYS A 124 -9.72 -4.34 5.41
C LYS A 124 -10.38 -3.07 5.94
N THR A 125 -11.51 -3.19 6.63
CA THR A 125 -12.26 -2.04 7.17
C THR A 125 -11.54 -1.26 8.27
N LYS A 126 -10.62 -1.92 9.01
CA LYS A 126 -9.79 -1.28 10.04
C LYS A 126 -8.57 -0.61 9.41
N ARG A 127 -7.94 -1.26 8.42
CA ARG A 127 -6.77 -0.75 7.70
C ARG A 127 -7.09 0.52 6.91
N THR A 128 -8.22 0.58 6.23
CA THR A 128 -8.63 1.78 5.45
C THR A 128 -8.87 3.02 6.30
N LYS A 129 -9.20 2.86 7.59
CA LYS A 129 -9.38 3.99 8.54
C LYS A 129 -8.05 4.54 9.05
N ILE A 130 -7.01 3.73 9.04
CA ILE A 130 -5.68 4.11 9.48
C ILE A 130 -5.02 4.79 8.27
N ARG A 131 -4.83 6.12 8.33
CA ARG A 131 -4.23 6.94 7.23
C ARG A 131 -2.79 6.56 6.83
N TYR A 132 -2.27 5.44 7.31
CA TYR A 132 -0.97 4.91 6.90
C TYR A 132 -1.25 3.92 5.78
N GLY A 133 -0.83 4.22 4.56
CA GLY A 133 -1.00 3.43 3.33
C GLY A 133 -0.32 2.04 3.34
N ALA A 134 -0.44 1.30 4.43
CA ALA A 134 -0.04 -0.10 4.56
C ALA A 134 -1.16 -0.96 3.97
N ASP A 135 -1.09 -1.17 2.65
CA ASP A 135 -2.06 -1.98 1.91
C ASP A 135 -1.55 -3.38 1.53
N ARG A 136 -0.51 -3.86 2.24
CA ARG A 136 -0.16 -5.28 2.23
C ARG A 136 -0.03 -5.86 3.63
N ILE A 137 -0.29 -7.15 3.76
CA ILE A 137 0.03 -7.96 4.94
C ILE A 137 1.05 -9.01 4.52
N GLU A 138 2.20 -9.04 5.17
CA GLU A 138 3.21 -10.07 5.06
C GLU A 138 3.05 -11.07 6.21
N VAL A 139 2.87 -12.34 5.90
CA VAL A 139 2.91 -13.44 6.87
C VAL A 139 4.20 -14.23 6.67
N ILE A 140 4.99 -14.35 7.73
CA ILE A 140 6.24 -15.09 7.77
C ILE A 140 5.97 -16.44 8.44
N THR A 141 6.29 -17.53 7.74
CA THR A 141 6.19 -18.89 8.26
C THR A 141 7.38 -19.16 9.18
N LEU A 142 7.15 -19.17 10.49
CA LEU A 142 8.21 -19.36 11.50
C LEU A 142 7.76 -20.40 12.54
N PRO A 143 7.81 -21.71 12.24
CA PRO A 143 7.33 -22.72 13.17
C PRO A 143 8.19 -22.72 14.44
N LEU A 144 7.56 -22.45 15.59
CA LEU A 144 8.19 -22.46 16.91
C LEU A 144 7.55 -23.53 17.80
N SER A 145 8.37 -24.18 18.65
CA SER A 145 7.91 -25.24 19.56
C SER A 145 6.83 -24.75 20.52
N ILE A 146 5.76 -25.53 20.71
CA ILE A 146 4.67 -25.24 21.66
C ILE A 146 5.13 -25.14 23.12
N THR A 147 6.31 -25.67 23.42
CA THR A 147 6.91 -25.57 24.76
C THR A 147 7.46 -24.18 25.07
N LEU A 148 7.67 -23.34 24.06
CA LEU A 148 8.13 -21.96 24.25
C LEU A 148 6.97 -21.08 24.74
N SER A 149 7.22 -20.27 25.76
CA SER A 149 6.29 -19.25 26.21
C SER A 149 6.04 -18.20 25.13
N LEU A 150 4.95 -17.43 25.25
CA LEU A 150 4.66 -16.33 24.33
C LEU A 150 5.81 -15.33 24.25
N ASP A 151 6.43 -14.99 25.38
CA ASP A 151 7.57 -14.07 25.44
C ASP A 151 8.78 -14.63 24.71
N GLN A 152 9.08 -15.92 24.89
CA GLN A 152 10.17 -16.60 24.17
C GLN A 152 9.91 -16.68 22.66
N ARG A 153 8.66 -16.91 22.25
CA ARG A 153 8.25 -16.89 20.85
C ARG A 153 8.36 -15.50 20.25
N ALA A 154 7.97 -14.46 21.00
CA ALA A 154 8.10 -13.07 20.60
C ALA A 154 9.57 -12.63 20.51
N GLU A 155 10.40 -13.05 21.46
CA GLU A 155 11.84 -12.82 21.44
C GLU A 155 12.47 -13.50 20.21
N ALA A 156 12.15 -14.77 19.95
CA ALA A 156 12.62 -15.48 18.76
C ALA A 156 12.17 -14.76 17.47
N ALA A 157 10.91 -14.34 17.37
CA ALA A 157 10.40 -13.55 16.24
C ALA A 157 11.12 -12.19 16.12
N SER A 158 11.53 -11.57 17.24
CA SER A 158 12.24 -10.29 17.24
C SER A 158 13.65 -10.37 16.68
N TRP A 159 14.31 -11.53 16.74
CA TRP A 159 15.62 -11.71 16.12
C TRP A 159 15.52 -11.60 14.59
N PHE A 160 14.38 -12.01 14.02
CA PHE A 160 14.06 -11.83 12.60
C PHE A 160 13.65 -10.38 12.25
N LEU A 161 13.44 -9.52 13.25
CA LEU A 161 13.08 -8.11 13.07
C LEU A 161 14.28 -7.15 13.05
N ALA A 162 15.44 -7.58 13.56
CA ALA A 162 16.56 -6.68 13.90
C ALA A 162 17.12 -5.89 12.69
N GLU A 163 17.04 -6.41 11.47
CA GLU A 163 17.51 -5.68 10.28
C GLU A 163 16.42 -4.87 9.56
N ARG A 164 15.13 -5.19 9.74
CA ARG A 164 14.01 -4.48 9.08
C ARG A 164 13.48 -3.27 9.85
N ILE A 165 13.76 -3.17 11.16
CA ILE A 165 13.19 -2.11 12.03
C ILE A 165 14.10 -0.87 12.17
N MET A 166 15.37 -0.92 11.77
CA MET A 166 16.27 0.24 11.93
C MET A 166 15.94 1.41 10.99
N ASP A 167 15.16 1.18 9.94
CA ASP A 167 14.68 2.25 9.08
C ASP A 167 13.32 2.76 9.60
N ARG A 168 13.34 3.91 10.31
CA ARG A 168 12.17 4.53 10.95
C ARG A 168 11.01 4.81 9.99
N HIS A 169 11.26 4.73 8.68
CA HIS A 169 10.27 4.88 7.62
C HIS A 169 9.54 3.58 7.23
N PHE A 170 10.04 2.39 7.61
CA PHE A 170 9.52 1.11 7.10
C PHE A 170 8.78 0.24 8.13
N ALA A 171 9.04 0.39 9.43
CA ALA A 171 8.46 -0.51 10.42
C ALA A 171 7.15 0.02 11.01
N ARG A 172 5.99 -0.57 10.69
CA ARG A 172 4.77 -0.35 11.49
C ARG A 172 3.97 -1.64 11.74
N ARG A 173 4.22 -2.18 12.94
CA ARG A 173 3.53 -3.24 13.69
C ARG A 173 3.80 -4.67 13.22
N ALA A 174 4.56 -5.39 14.05
CA ALA A 174 4.70 -6.83 14.02
C ALA A 174 3.69 -7.46 14.98
N PHE A 175 3.00 -8.52 14.54
CA PHE A 175 2.12 -9.32 15.38
C PHE A 175 2.65 -10.76 15.45
N VAL A 176 2.62 -11.35 16.65
CA VAL A 176 2.94 -12.76 16.88
C VAL A 176 1.62 -13.47 17.12
N ILE A 177 1.30 -14.45 16.28
CA ILE A 177 0.07 -15.22 16.41
C ILE A 177 0.39 -16.59 17.00
N ASP A 178 -0.05 -16.82 18.24
CA ASP A 178 0.24 -18.05 18.98
C ASP A 178 -0.78 -19.16 18.69
N ARG A 179 -2.06 -18.80 18.51
CA ARG A 179 -3.15 -19.75 18.22
C ARG A 179 -4.21 -19.12 17.33
N ILE A 180 -4.50 -19.77 16.22
CA ILE A 180 -5.74 -19.59 15.47
C ILE A 180 -6.51 -20.88 15.70
N LYS A 181 -7.68 -20.80 16.34
CA LYS A 181 -8.60 -21.94 16.35
C LYS A 181 -9.00 -22.16 14.89
N GLU A 182 -8.66 -23.31 14.34
CA GLU A 182 -9.35 -23.80 13.16
C GLU A 182 -10.78 -24.05 13.64
N ASP A 183 -11.72 -23.22 13.18
CA ASP A 183 -13.13 -23.47 13.41
C ASP A 183 -13.45 -24.79 12.70
N GLY A 184 -13.39 -25.89 13.46
CA GLY A 184 -13.81 -27.19 12.98
C GLY A 184 -15.32 -27.13 12.72
N ASP A 185 -15.73 -27.57 11.53
CA ASP A 185 -17.12 -27.86 11.20
C ASP A 185 -17.71 -28.79 12.27
N GLY A 186 -18.40 -28.19 13.25
CA GLY A 186 -19.06 -28.88 14.35
C GLY A 186 -20.47 -29.25 13.97
N ASP A 187 -20.62 -30.21 13.06
CA ASP A 187 -21.86 -30.96 12.86
C ASP A 187 -21.77 -32.25 13.68
N GLU A 188 -22.02 -32.15 14.99
CA GLU A 188 -22.41 -33.32 15.78
C GLU A 188 -23.86 -33.11 16.25
N ASP A 189 -24.76 -33.78 15.52
CA ASP A 189 -26.18 -33.94 15.81
C ASP A 189 -26.41 -34.54 17.21
N GLU A 190 -26.53 -33.70 18.22
CA GLU A 190 -27.09 -34.09 19.52
C GLU A 190 -28.63 -33.97 19.47
N SER A 191 -29.29 -34.88 18.74
CA SER A 191 -30.73 -35.09 18.88
C SER A 191 -31.16 -36.53 18.60
N ALA A 192 -30.92 -37.41 19.58
CA ALA A 192 -31.77 -38.58 19.77
C ALA A 192 -31.95 -38.83 21.27
N ALA A 193 -32.96 -38.16 21.81
CA ALA A 193 -33.52 -38.41 23.13
C ALA A 193 -33.87 -39.90 23.27
N MET A 194 -33.30 -40.53 24.29
CA MET A 194 -33.73 -41.84 24.79
C MET A 194 -35.18 -41.72 25.28
N ALA A 195 -36.10 -42.25 24.49
CA ALA A 195 -37.44 -42.62 24.92
C ALA A 195 -37.61 -44.12 24.67
N SER A 196 -37.41 -44.92 25.72
CA SER A 196 -38.17 -46.12 26.13
C SER A 196 -37.35 -46.97 27.10
#